data_AF-A0A6A4IBC9-F1
#
_entry.id   AF-A0A6A4IBC9-F1
#
_cell.length_a   1.000
_cell.length_b   1.000
_cell.length_c   1.000
_cell.angle_alpha   90.00
_cell.angle_beta   90.00
_cell.angle_gamma   90.00
#
_symmetry.space_group_name_H-M   'P 1'
#
loop_
_entity.id
_entity.type
_entity.pdbx_description
1 polymer ?
#
loop_
_entity_poly.entity_id
_entity_poly.type
_entity_poly.pdbx_seq_one_letter_code
_entity_poly.pdbx_strand_id
1 'polypeptide(L)'
;MAGYASASVLPEARSNIVQRQNLVPLSFGNAEWIWTSEENPPGSTVADGSRGFRYQIINPSPFILPICLTLAVAADNEYDLYVNGFNIGNNFERFNSESAFFEADIYNVPLNAEGQNVIAINATNAPGVVSNTAGLIVTGIVTFSTGLQETLVSNSTWLTLAAPAPANFFSPTFNDAAWVPASEEGTDGVGPWGPTTIVPNNVIGCLNF
;
A
#
# COMPACT_ATOMS: atom_id res chain seq x y z
N MET A 1 21.32 33.75 57.60
CA MET A 1 20.00 34.10 57.06
C MET A 1 20.07 33.87 55.56
N ALA A 2 19.36 32.86 55.07
CA ALA A 2 19.38 32.42 53.68
C ALA A 2 18.30 33.14 52.85
N GLY A 3 18.53 33.25 51.54
CA GLY A 3 17.50 33.39 50.51
C GLY A 3 17.64 34.62 49.61
N TYR A 4 17.34 34.59 48.32
CA TYR A 4 17.13 33.51 47.33
C TYR A 4 17.32 34.19 45.96
N ALA A 5 17.96 33.51 45.01
CA ALA A 5 18.16 34.01 43.65
C ALA A 5 16.83 34.06 42.88
N SER A 6 16.61 35.14 42.13
CA SER A 6 15.48 35.31 41.21
C SER A 6 15.61 34.37 40.02
N ALA A 7 14.68 33.43 39.86
CA ALA A 7 14.56 32.61 38.67
C ALA A 7 13.96 33.43 37.51
N SER A 8 14.67 33.49 36.40
CA SER A 8 14.18 33.99 35.11
C SER A 8 13.04 33.11 34.61
N VAL A 9 11.89 33.71 34.33
CA VAL A 9 10.78 33.01 33.67
C VAL A 9 11.15 32.77 32.20
N LEU A 10 11.45 31.53 31.85
CA LEU A 10 11.51 31.09 30.45
C LEU A 10 10.09 31.15 29.87
N PRO A 11 9.89 31.54 28.59
CA PRO A 11 8.57 31.53 27.99
C PRO A 11 8.03 30.09 28.00
N GLU A 12 6.85 29.92 28.59
CA GLU A 12 6.12 28.65 28.60
C GLU A 12 6.00 28.11 27.18
N ALA A 13 6.47 26.89 26.98
CA ALA A 13 6.23 26.11 25.78
C ALA A 13 4.72 25.94 25.61
N ARG A 14 4.11 26.81 24.81
CA ARG A 14 2.71 26.64 24.42
C ARG A 14 2.61 25.31 23.68
N SER A 15 1.86 24.40 24.29
CA SER A 15 1.50 23.07 23.81
C SER A 15 1.19 23.07 22.31
N ASN A 16 2.01 22.35 21.52
CA ASN A 16 1.76 22.01 20.11
C ASN A 16 0.62 20.99 19.94
N ILE A 17 -0.35 20.92 20.85
CA ILE A 17 -1.38 19.86 20.89
C ILE A 17 -2.56 20.15 19.93
N VAL A 18 -2.47 21.21 19.10
CA VAL A 18 -3.55 21.55 18.14
C VAL A 18 -3.01 21.79 16.73
N GLN A 19 -2.31 20.81 16.18
CA GLN A 19 -2.43 20.50 14.75
C GLN A 19 -2.97 19.07 14.63
N ARG A 20 -4.27 18.89 14.93
CA ARG A 20 -4.96 17.73 14.35
C ARG A 20 -5.08 18.02 12.86
N GLN A 21 -4.11 17.59 12.08
CA GLN A 21 -4.34 17.43 10.65
C GLN A 21 -5.55 16.51 10.48
N ASN A 22 -6.47 16.85 9.58
CA ASN A 22 -7.55 15.95 9.19
C ASN A 22 -6.89 14.78 8.43
N LEU A 23 -6.45 13.77 9.17
CA LEU A 23 -5.89 12.55 8.61
C LEU A 23 -6.96 11.89 7.76
N VAL A 24 -6.63 11.63 6.49
CA VAL A 24 -7.46 10.80 5.63
C VAL A 24 -7.31 9.36 6.13
N PRO A 25 -8.41 8.68 6.51
CA PRO A 25 -8.32 7.29 6.93
C PRO A 25 -8.03 6.39 5.73
N LEU A 26 -7.27 5.31 5.96
CA LEU A 26 -7.19 4.21 5.00
C LEU A 26 -8.58 3.60 4.82
N SER A 27 -8.94 3.32 3.57
CA SER A 27 -10.22 2.69 3.22
C SER A 27 -10.13 2.00 1.87
N PHE A 28 -10.69 0.79 1.79
CA PHE A 28 -10.85 0.05 0.54
C PHE A 28 -12.11 0.45 -0.25
N GLY A 29 -12.89 1.43 0.20
CA GLY A 29 -14.20 1.75 -0.41
C GLY A 29 -14.17 2.18 -1.89
N ASN A 30 -13.01 2.53 -2.42
CA ASN A 30 -12.80 2.81 -3.86
C ASN A 30 -11.70 1.92 -4.48
N ALA A 31 -11.29 0.86 -3.78
CA ALA A 31 -10.30 -0.08 -4.27
C ALA A 31 -10.98 -1.25 -4.97
N GLU A 32 -10.34 -1.69 -6.04
CA GLU A 32 -10.67 -2.89 -6.80
C GLU A 32 -9.70 -4.00 -6.40
N TRP A 33 -10.22 -5.23 -6.26
CA TRP A 33 -9.37 -6.40 -6.42
C TRP A 33 -8.81 -6.39 -7.84
N ILE A 34 -7.50 -6.63 -7.98
CA ILE A 34 -6.84 -6.62 -9.28
C ILE A 34 -6.05 -7.90 -9.55
N TRP A 35 -6.00 -8.32 -10.82
CA TRP A 35 -5.11 -9.38 -11.30
C TRP A 35 -4.61 -9.11 -12.73
N THR A 36 -4.46 -10.13 -13.56
CA THR A 36 -3.66 -10.11 -14.81
C THR A 36 -4.46 -10.36 -16.09
N SER A 37 -5.78 -10.46 -16.00
CA SER A 37 -6.68 -10.85 -17.11
C SER A 37 -6.46 -12.27 -17.63
N GLU A 38 -5.76 -13.12 -16.89
CA GLU A 38 -5.64 -14.55 -17.20
C GLU A 38 -6.93 -15.31 -16.87
N GLU A 39 -7.71 -14.75 -15.96
CA GLU A 39 -9.08 -15.08 -15.58
C GLU A 39 -10.09 -14.49 -16.57
N ASN A 40 -11.09 -15.30 -16.94
CA ASN A 40 -12.19 -14.84 -17.76
C ASN A 40 -13.44 -15.71 -17.48
N PRO A 41 -14.50 -15.14 -16.86
CA PRO A 41 -14.69 -13.73 -16.47
C PRO A 41 -13.87 -13.32 -15.23
N PRO A 42 -13.90 -12.03 -14.82
CA PRO A 42 -13.30 -11.60 -13.56
C PRO A 42 -13.82 -12.39 -12.35
N GLY A 43 -12.96 -12.63 -11.37
CA GLY A 43 -13.23 -13.45 -10.18
C GLY A 43 -13.34 -14.95 -10.47
N SER A 44 -12.79 -15.42 -11.61
CA SER A 44 -12.76 -16.84 -11.97
C SER A 44 -11.41 -17.50 -11.65
N THR A 45 -11.35 -18.83 -11.85
CA THR A 45 -10.13 -19.61 -11.62
C THR A 45 -8.98 -19.12 -12.51
N VAL A 46 -7.82 -18.88 -11.91
CA VAL A 46 -6.58 -18.55 -12.61
C VAL A 46 -5.48 -19.55 -12.26
N ALA A 47 -4.45 -19.62 -13.10
CA ALA A 47 -3.29 -20.49 -12.88
C ALA A 47 -2.57 -20.13 -11.57
N ASP A 48 -1.93 -21.13 -10.97
CA ASP A 48 -1.08 -20.95 -9.81
C ASP A 48 0.20 -20.18 -10.16
N GLY A 49 0.83 -19.62 -9.12
CA GLY A 49 2.09 -18.91 -9.20
C GLY A 49 1.95 -17.39 -9.08
N SER A 50 3.10 -16.73 -9.11
CA SER A 50 3.19 -15.31 -8.78
C SER A 50 3.04 -14.40 -9.98
N ARG A 51 2.51 -13.20 -9.75
CA ARG A 51 2.36 -12.10 -10.70
C ARG A 51 2.86 -10.81 -10.08
N GLY A 52 3.54 -10.01 -10.89
CA GLY A 52 4.07 -8.72 -10.48
C GLY A 52 3.07 -7.60 -10.73
N PHE A 53 2.95 -6.69 -9.77
CA PHE A 53 2.15 -5.47 -9.86
C PHE A 53 3.03 -4.27 -9.55
N ARG A 54 2.86 -3.18 -10.30
CA ARG A 54 3.64 -1.95 -10.14
C ARG A 54 2.76 -0.72 -10.18
N TYR A 55 3.07 0.22 -9.31
CA TYR A 55 2.45 1.55 -9.28
C TYR A 55 3.50 2.62 -9.00
N GLN A 56 3.56 3.62 -9.88
CA GLN A 56 4.39 4.79 -9.65
C GLN A 56 3.57 5.89 -8.98
N ILE A 57 4.03 6.34 -7.81
CA ILE A 57 3.45 7.52 -7.15
C ILE A 57 3.79 8.76 -7.97
N ILE A 58 2.75 9.49 -8.35
CA ILE A 58 2.87 10.72 -9.14
C ILE A 58 2.79 11.91 -8.20
N ASN A 59 3.83 12.74 -8.20
CA ASN A 59 3.82 13.97 -7.40
C ASN A 59 2.88 14.99 -8.05
N PRO A 60 1.99 15.65 -7.29
CA PRO A 60 1.07 16.65 -7.84
C PRO A 60 1.80 17.86 -8.45
N SER A 61 3.04 18.12 -8.00
CA SER A 61 3.92 19.15 -8.55
C SER A 61 5.38 18.83 -8.22
N PRO A 62 6.37 19.29 -9.03
CA PRO A 62 7.80 19.17 -8.69
C PRO A 62 8.22 19.81 -7.36
N PHE A 63 7.39 20.69 -6.78
CA PHE A 63 7.67 21.38 -5.51
C PHE A 63 6.94 20.78 -4.31
N ILE A 64 6.07 19.79 -4.52
CA ILE A 64 5.33 19.10 -3.47
C ILE A 64 5.96 17.72 -3.33
N LEU A 65 6.81 17.58 -2.31
CA LEU A 65 7.68 16.42 -2.16
C LEU A 65 6.95 15.30 -1.41
N PRO A 66 6.96 14.05 -1.90
CA PRO A 66 6.40 12.92 -1.17
C PRO A 66 7.27 12.63 0.05
N ILE A 67 6.66 12.48 1.21
CA ILE A 67 7.36 12.24 2.48
C ILE A 67 7.18 10.79 2.92
N CYS A 68 5.95 10.30 2.86
CA CYS A 68 5.69 8.93 3.28
C CYS A 68 4.44 8.35 2.64
N LEU A 69 4.37 7.02 2.70
CA LEU A 69 3.23 6.20 2.33
C LEU A 69 2.80 5.39 3.55
N THR A 70 1.56 5.57 3.99
CA THR A 70 0.87 4.56 4.81
C THR A 70 0.02 3.74 3.85
N LEU A 71 0.20 2.42 3.79
CA LEU A 71 -0.62 1.55 2.94
C LEU A 71 -1.19 0.37 3.71
N ALA A 72 -2.35 -0.11 3.27
CA ALA A 72 -2.92 -1.40 3.62
C ALA A 72 -2.97 -2.29 2.38
N VAL A 73 -2.60 -3.57 2.55
CA VAL A 73 -2.55 -4.55 1.47
C VAL A 73 -3.08 -5.91 1.94
N ALA A 74 -3.84 -6.57 1.09
CA ALA A 74 -4.23 -7.96 1.23
C ALA A 74 -4.13 -8.66 -0.13
N ALA A 75 -3.90 -9.98 -0.12
CA ALA A 75 -3.83 -10.78 -1.33
C ALA A 75 -4.44 -12.16 -1.10
N ASP A 76 -5.05 -12.69 -2.16
CA ASP A 76 -5.45 -14.08 -2.30
C ASP A 76 -4.41 -14.75 -3.22
N ASN A 77 -3.39 -15.45 -2.70
CA ASN A 77 -3.20 -15.91 -1.31
C ASN A 77 -2.11 -15.16 -0.52
N GLU A 78 -1.04 -14.73 -1.19
CA GLU A 78 0.08 -14.07 -0.51
C GLU A 78 0.66 -12.92 -1.33
N TYR A 79 1.44 -12.08 -0.68
CA TYR A 79 2.20 -11.01 -1.31
C TYR A 79 3.58 -10.82 -0.69
N ASP A 80 4.52 -10.36 -1.51
CA ASP A 80 5.70 -9.60 -1.10
C ASP A 80 5.54 -8.13 -1.51
N LEU A 81 5.63 -7.22 -0.54
CA LEU A 81 5.57 -5.79 -0.78
C LEU A 81 6.97 -5.18 -0.86
N TYR A 82 7.20 -4.39 -1.91
CA TYR A 82 8.38 -3.60 -2.10
C TYR A 82 8.04 -2.14 -2.33
N VAL A 83 8.86 -1.25 -1.78
CA VAL A 83 8.81 0.19 -2.08
C VAL A 83 10.22 0.65 -2.39
N ASN A 84 10.42 1.29 -3.54
CA ASN A 84 11.72 1.78 -4.01
C ASN A 84 12.81 0.70 -4.02
N GLY A 85 12.42 -0.54 -4.29
CA GLY A 85 13.29 -1.70 -4.36
C GLY A 85 13.66 -2.34 -3.02
N PHE A 86 13.16 -1.83 -1.89
CA PHE A 86 13.31 -2.44 -0.58
C PHE A 86 12.11 -3.32 -0.26
N ASN A 87 12.33 -4.54 0.23
CA ASN A 87 11.26 -5.38 0.78
C ASN A 87 10.77 -4.74 2.09
N ILE A 88 9.47 -4.46 2.16
CA ILE A 88 8.81 -3.79 3.29
C ILE A 88 8.12 -4.82 4.19
N GLY A 89 7.56 -5.87 3.60
CA GLY A 89 6.88 -6.94 4.32
C GLY A 89 6.21 -7.95 3.39
N ASN A 90 5.63 -8.98 3.99
CA ASN A 90 4.89 -10.06 3.35
C ASN A 90 3.87 -10.64 4.34
N ASN A 91 2.98 -11.50 3.85
CA ASN A 91 2.02 -12.25 4.66
C ASN A 91 2.21 -13.78 4.57
N PHE A 92 3.43 -14.28 4.30
CA PHE A 92 3.70 -15.70 4.06
C PHE A 92 3.23 -16.64 5.19
N GLU A 93 3.21 -16.17 6.43
CA GLU A 93 2.70 -16.94 7.57
C GLU A 93 1.20 -17.27 7.44
N ARG A 94 0.47 -16.55 6.58
CA ARG A 94 -0.95 -16.74 6.28
C ARG A 94 -1.21 -17.51 4.98
N PHE A 95 -0.18 -18.00 4.29
CA PHE A 95 -0.32 -18.63 2.96
C PHE A 95 -1.40 -19.72 2.86
N ASN A 96 -1.55 -20.55 3.91
CA ASN A 96 -2.56 -21.62 3.96
C ASN A 96 -3.83 -21.24 4.73
N SER A 97 -4.02 -19.95 5.03
CA SER A 97 -5.18 -19.46 5.77
C SER A 97 -6.19 -18.82 4.82
N GLU A 98 -7.43 -19.26 4.88
CA GLU A 98 -8.55 -18.54 4.24
C GLU A 98 -8.65 -17.09 4.74
N SER A 99 -8.08 -16.77 5.91
CA SER A 99 -8.03 -15.40 6.45
C SER A 99 -7.06 -14.46 5.73
N ALA A 100 -6.19 -14.95 4.83
CA ALA A 100 -5.09 -14.18 4.24
C ALA A 100 -5.56 -12.93 3.47
N PHE A 101 -6.75 -12.98 2.88
CA PHE A 101 -7.34 -11.88 2.12
C PHE A 101 -8.42 -11.08 2.88
N PHE A 102 -8.88 -11.55 4.05
CA PHE A 102 -9.86 -10.83 4.88
C PHE A 102 -9.24 -9.75 5.77
N GLU A 103 -7.96 -9.89 6.10
CA GLU A 103 -7.22 -8.98 6.99
C GLU A 103 -6.06 -8.34 6.24
N ALA A 104 -6.17 -7.04 5.98
CA ALA A 104 -5.09 -6.28 5.36
C ALA A 104 -4.03 -5.89 6.39
N ASP A 105 -2.77 -6.09 6.02
CA ASP A 105 -1.63 -5.62 6.81
C ASP A 105 -1.33 -4.16 6.47
N ILE A 106 -0.91 -3.40 7.49
CA ILE A 106 -0.60 -1.97 7.35
C ILE A 106 0.90 -1.74 7.45
N TYR A 107 1.45 -0.98 6.50
CA TYR A 107 2.84 -0.56 6.47
C TYR A 107 2.96 0.97 6.43
N ASN A 108 4.00 1.49 7.08
CA ASN A 108 4.40 2.89 6.99
C ASN A 108 5.80 2.96 6.41
N VAL A 109 5.96 3.67 5.30
CA VAL A 109 7.18 3.65 4.50
C VAL A 109 7.62 5.08 4.18
N PRO A 110 8.88 5.46 4.43
CA PRO A 110 9.40 6.74 3.97
C PRO A 110 9.52 6.74 2.44
N LEU A 111 9.23 7.88 1.82
CA LEU A 111 9.36 8.08 0.39
C LEU A 111 10.59 8.92 0.07
N ASN A 112 11.10 8.75 -1.15
CA ASN A 112 12.20 9.56 -1.68
C ASN A 112 11.65 10.90 -2.19
N ALA A 113 11.95 11.97 -1.47
CA ALA A 113 11.50 13.33 -1.83
C ALA A 113 12.02 13.81 -3.19
N GLU A 114 13.23 13.39 -3.59
CA GLU A 114 13.94 13.89 -4.78
C GLU A 114 13.91 12.91 -5.96
N GLY A 115 13.18 11.81 -5.84
CA GLY A 115 13.19 10.73 -6.82
C GLY A 115 11.82 10.14 -7.12
N GLN A 116 11.82 9.15 -8.02
CA GLN A 116 10.64 8.34 -8.28
C GLN A 116 10.33 7.48 -7.07
N ASN A 117 9.04 7.35 -6.77
CA ASN A 117 8.55 6.43 -5.78
C ASN A 117 7.72 5.36 -6.46
N VAL A 118 8.13 4.10 -6.32
CA VAL A 118 7.47 2.95 -6.95
C VAL A 118 7.10 1.96 -5.87
N ILE A 119 5.83 1.56 -5.88
CA ILE A 119 5.32 0.42 -5.15
C ILE A 119 5.36 -0.76 -6.12
N ALA A 120 5.91 -1.87 -5.67
CA ALA A 120 5.89 -3.12 -6.42
C ALA A 120 5.45 -4.25 -5.50
N ILE A 121 4.58 -5.12 -6.00
CA ILE A 121 4.02 -6.23 -5.24
C ILE A 121 4.15 -7.50 -6.07
N ASN A 122 4.73 -8.55 -5.50
CA ASN A 122 4.67 -9.89 -6.08
C ASN A 122 3.56 -10.64 -5.34
N ALA A 123 2.39 -10.80 -5.97
CA ALA A 123 1.30 -11.55 -5.37
C ALA A 123 1.27 -12.97 -5.92
N THR A 124 1.02 -13.97 -5.08
CA THR A 124 1.02 -15.39 -5.47
C THR A 124 -0.34 -16.02 -5.26
N ASN A 125 -0.83 -16.66 -6.32
CA ASN A 125 -1.93 -17.61 -6.24
C ASN A 125 -1.38 -18.99 -5.87
N ALA A 126 -1.79 -19.54 -4.75
CA ALA A 126 -1.38 -20.85 -4.25
C ALA A 126 -1.98 -21.98 -5.11
N PRO A 127 -1.41 -23.20 -5.05
CA PRO A 127 -2.02 -24.35 -5.69
C PRO A 127 -3.40 -24.68 -5.08
N GLY A 128 -4.47 -24.55 -5.87
CA GLY A 128 -5.84 -24.90 -5.49
C GLY A 128 -6.48 -25.93 -6.43
N VAL A 129 -7.42 -26.72 -5.93
CA VAL A 129 -8.06 -27.84 -6.67
C VAL A 129 -9.42 -27.49 -7.29
N VAL A 130 -10.16 -26.52 -6.72
CA VAL A 130 -11.50 -26.09 -7.21
C VAL A 130 -11.69 -24.60 -6.93
N SER A 131 -12.10 -23.82 -7.94
CA SER A 131 -12.34 -22.36 -7.86
C SER A 131 -11.16 -21.55 -7.28
N ASN A 132 -10.01 -21.64 -7.94
CA ASN A 132 -8.76 -21.01 -7.49
C ASN A 132 -8.65 -19.55 -7.98
N THR A 133 -9.38 -18.66 -7.33
CA THR A 133 -9.33 -17.21 -7.59
C THR A 133 -8.03 -16.61 -7.07
N ALA A 134 -7.59 -15.51 -7.68
CA ALA A 134 -6.48 -14.72 -7.19
C ALA A 134 -6.84 -13.25 -7.23
N GLY A 135 -6.28 -12.47 -6.31
CA GLY A 135 -6.53 -11.05 -6.28
C GLY A 135 -5.55 -10.34 -5.36
N LEU A 136 -5.25 -9.10 -5.72
CA LEU A 136 -4.51 -8.15 -4.90
C LEU A 136 -5.40 -6.95 -4.64
N ILE A 137 -5.48 -6.49 -3.39
CA ILE A 137 -6.17 -5.23 -3.05
C ILE A 137 -5.25 -4.34 -2.22
N VAL A 138 -5.19 -3.06 -2.57
CA VAL A 138 -4.32 -2.06 -1.95
C VAL A 138 -5.08 -0.76 -1.76
N THR A 139 -4.90 -0.14 -0.59
CA THR A 139 -5.23 1.27 -0.38
C THR A 139 -4.08 1.95 0.33
N GLY A 140 -3.86 3.23 0.09
CA GLY A 140 -2.76 3.97 0.67
C GLY A 140 -3.03 5.45 0.75
N ILE A 141 -2.33 6.11 1.68
CA ILE A 141 -2.30 7.56 1.83
C ILE A 141 -0.85 8.00 1.64
N VAL A 142 -0.61 8.77 0.58
CA VAL A 142 0.66 9.47 0.36
C VAL A 142 0.59 10.82 1.04
N THR A 143 1.49 11.08 1.97
CA THR A 143 1.63 12.39 2.63
C THR A 143 2.77 13.17 2.01
N PHE A 144 2.52 14.43 1.68
CA PHE A 144 3.49 15.32 1.06
C PHE A 144 3.98 16.42 2.01
N SER A 145 5.07 17.10 1.64
CA SER A 145 5.75 18.14 2.44
C SER A 145 4.87 19.33 2.82
N THR A 146 3.78 19.58 2.09
CA THR A 146 2.81 20.64 2.36
C THR A 146 1.72 20.23 3.34
N GLY A 147 1.69 18.96 3.77
CA GLY A 147 0.58 18.35 4.50
C GLY A 147 -0.58 17.89 3.60
N LEU A 148 -0.46 18.06 2.28
CA LEU A 148 -1.37 17.43 1.33
C LEU A 148 -1.32 15.91 1.51
N GLN A 149 -2.49 15.27 1.43
CA GLN A 149 -2.64 13.82 1.45
C GLN A 149 -3.39 13.39 0.20
N GLU A 150 -2.88 12.38 -0.49
CA GLU A 150 -3.55 11.76 -1.64
C GLU A 150 -3.81 10.28 -1.37
N THR A 151 -5.02 9.85 -1.71
CA THR A 151 -5.40 8.44 -1.63
C THR A 151 -4.97 7.72 -2.89
N LEU A 152 -4.36 6.57 -2.69
CA LEU A 152 -3.96 5.59 -3.69
C LEU A 152 -4.82 4.35 -3.48
N VAL A 153 -5.32 3.76 -4.57
CA VAL A 153 -6.09 2.52 -4.53
C VAL A 153 -5.62 1.57 -5.63
N SER A 154 -5.82 0.26 -5.44
CA SER A 154 -5.73 -0.74 -6.51
C SER A 154 -6.90 -0.57 -7.47
N ASN A 155 -6.59 -0.55 -8.77
CA ASN A 155 -7.51 -0.49 -9.91
C ASN A 155 -6.69 -0.62 -11.21
N SER A 156 -7.31 -0.39 -12.36
CA SER A 156 -6.64 -0.49 -13.67
C SER A 156 -5.50 0.52 -13.92
N THR A 157 -5.17 1.41 -12.97
CA THR A 157 -3.97 2.27 -13.06
C THR A 157 -2.69 1.57 -12.66
N TRP A 158 -2.79 0.42 -11.99
CA TRP A 158 -1.66 -0.45 -11.71
C TRP A 158 -1.23 -1.19 -12.97
N LEU A 159 0.08 -1.38 -13.12
CA LEU A 159 0.65 -2.16 -14.20
C LEU A 159 0.93 -3.59 -13.74
N THR A 160 0.74 -4.56 -14.62
CA THR A 160 1.02 -5.96 -14.38
C THR A 160 1.52 -6.69 -15.63
N LEU A 161 1.84 -7.97 -15.46
CA LEU A 161 2.24 -8.92 -16.49
C LEU A 161 1.61 -10.27 -16.21
N ALA A 162 0.97 -10.87 -17.21
CA ALA A 162 0.44 -12.25 -17.19
C ALA A 162 1.55 -13.31 -17.29
N ALA A 163 2.58 -13.18 -16.47
CA ALA A 163 3.73 -14.08 -16.37
C ALA A 163 4.47 -13.84 -15.04
N PRO A 164 5.38 -14.74 -14.62
CA PRO A 164 6.24 -14.50 -13.48
C PRO A 164 6.98 -13.17 -13.58
N ALA A 165 7.03 -12.43 -12.49
CA ALA A 165 7.68 -11.13 -12.46
C ALA A 165 9.17 -11.24 -12.81
N PRO A 166 9.70 -10.41 -13.73
CA PRO A 166 11.13 -10.37 -14.03
C PRO A 166 11.98 -10.08 -12.80
N ALA A 167 13.23 -10.53 -12.80
CA ALA A 167 14.18 -10.16 -11.77
C ALA A 167 14.28 -8.63 -11.66
N ASN A 168 14.36 -8.12 -10.43
CA ASN A 168 14.46 -6.69 -10.11
C ASN A 168 13.24 -5.84 -10.56
N PHE A 169 12.09 -6.43 -10.87
CA PHE A 169 10.87 -5.68 -11.19
C PHE A 169 10.45 -4.70 -10.07
N PHE A 170 10.93 -4.89 -8.84
CA PHE A 170 10.69 -3.99 -7.71
C PHE A 170 11.56 -2.71 -7.73
N SER A 171 12.56 -2.63 -8.60
CA SER A 171 13.42 -1.45 -8.70
C SER A 171 12.63 -0.22 -9.19
N PRO A 172 12.87 0.98 -8.62
CA PRO A 172 12.25 2.21 -9.12
C PRO A 172 12.68 2.54 -10.56
N THR A 173 13.85 2.06 -10.99
CA THR A 173 14.38 2.30 -12.36
C THR A 173 14.06 1.18 -13.35
N PHE A 174 13.26 0.18 -12.94
CA PHE A 174 12.82 -0.88 -13.85
C PHE A 174 11.93 -0.31 -14.96
N ASN A 175 12.17 -0.73 -16.20
CA ASN A 175 11.35 -0.32 -17.35
C ASN A 175 10.16 -1.26 -17.51
N ASP A 176 8.97 -0.78 -17.12
CA ASP A 176 7.69 -1.47 -17.22
C ASP A 176 6.87 -1.03 -18.44
N ALA A 177 7.46 -0.37 -19.44
CA ALA A 177 6.72 0.12 -20.60
C ALA A 177 6.01 -0.98 -21.44
N ALA A 178 6.40 -2.25 -21.27
CA ALA A 178 5.74 -3.40 -21.90
C ALA A 178 4.66 -4.05 -21.03
N TRP A 179 4.47 -3.58 -19.80
CA TRP A 179 3.44 -4.06 -18.88
C TRP A 179 2.09 -3.47 -19.26
N VAL A 180 1.03 -4.17 -18.91
CA VAL A 180 -0.35 -3.79 -19.23
C VAL A 180 -1.07 -3.33 -17.97
N PRO A 181 -2.12 -2.51 -18.08
CA PRO A 181 -3.05 -2.28 -16.98
C PRO A 181 -3.52 -3.59 -16.34
N ALA A 182 -3.62 -3.62 -15.01
CA ALA A 182 -4.24 -4.72 -14.28
C ALA A 182 -5.74 -4.81 -14.60
N SER A 183 -6.30 -6.02 -14.59
CA SER A 183 -7.76 -6.21 -14.63
C SER A 183 -8.37 -5.89 -13.29
N GLU A 184 -9.59 -5.36 -13.30
CA GLU A 184 -10.41 -5.15 -12.12
C GLU A 184 -11.32 -6.36 -11.93
N GLU A 185 -11.14 -7.06 -10.82
CA GLU A 185 -11.86 -8.26 -10.43
C GLU A 185 -13.14 -7.96 -9.63
N GLY A 186 -13.28 -6.70 -9.21
CA GLY A 186 -14.44 -6.14 -8.55
C GLY A 186 -14.07 -5.42 -7.26
N THR A 187 -14.99 -4.57 -6.81
CA THR A 187 -14.78 -3.70 -5.65
C THR A 187 -14.60 -4.51 -4.36
N ASP A 188 -13.99 -3.91 -3.34
CA ASP A 188 -14.07 -4.41 -1.97
C ASP A 188 -15.49 -4.85 -1.59
N GLY A 189 -15.62 -6.00 -0.92
CA GLY A 189 -16.91 -6.61 -0.60
C GLY A 189 -17.43 -7.61 -1.63
N VAL A 190 -16.87 -7.69 -2.84
CA VAL A 190 -17.30 -8.65 -3.86
C VAL A 190 -16.90 -10.09 -3.50
N GLY A 191 -17.70 -11.07 -3.91
CA GLY A 191 -17.31 -12.47 -3.78
C GLY A 191 -16.18 -12.85 -4.75
N PRO A 192 -15.29 -13.79 -4.39
CA PRO A 192 -15.36 -14.63 -3.18
C PRO A 192 -14.77 -13.97 -1.92
N TRP A 193 -14.09 -12.84 -2.05
CA TRP A 193 -13.27 -12.25 -0.99
C TRP A 193 -14.06 -11.58 0.13
N GLY A 194 -15.24 -11.04 -0.18
CA GLY A 194 -16.02 -10.27 0.79
C GLY A 194 -15.31 -8.98 1.23
N PRO A 195 -15.74 -8.37 2.34
CA PRO A 195 -15.17 -7.11 2.80
C PRO A 195 -13.80 -7.31 3.45
N THR A 196 -12.81 -6.52 3.03
CA THR A 196 -11.47 -6.52 3.62
C THR A 196 -11.43 -5.64 4.86
N THR A 197 -10.95 -6.20 5.95
CA THR A 197 -10.77 -5.48 7.22
C THR A 197 -9.39 -4.89 7.31
N ILE A 198 -9.31 -3.60 7.63
CA ILE A 198 -8.07 -2.94 8.01
C ILE A 198 -7.92 -3.12 9.51
N VAL A 199 -7.02 -4.01 9.94
CA VAL A 199 -6.80 -4.26 11.38
C VAL A 199 -6.13 -3.02 11.98
N PRO A 200 -6.76 -2.30 12.94
CA PRO A 200 -6.23 -1.03 13.43
C PRO A 200 -4.97 -1.22 14.28
N ASN A 201 -3.81 -1.11 13.67
CA ASN A 201 -2.58 -0.80 14.41
C ASN A 201 -2.49 0.72 14.47
N ASN A 202 -2.86 1.34 15.60
CA ASN A 202 -2.71 2.77 15.92
C ASN A 202 -1.80 3.54 14.96
N VAL A 203 -2.34 3.97 13.81
CA VAL A 203 -1.54 4.61 12.77
C VAL A 203 -1.30 6.03 13.23
N ILE A 204 -0.24 6.21 14.01
CA ILE A 204 0.44 7.50 14.06
C ILE A 204 1.03 7.62 12.66
N GLY A 205 0.33 8.37 11.80
CA GLY A 205 0.85 8.75 10.48
C GLY A 205 2.23 9.36 10.62
N CYS A 206 2.94 9.56 9.52
CA CYS A 206 4.36 9.96 9.50
C CYS A 206 4.66 11.38 10.03
N LEU A 207 3.81 11.92 10.91
CA LEU A 207 3.81 13.24 11.51
C LEU A 207 4.92 13.48 12.56
N ASN A 208 5.96 12.64 12.61
CA ASN A 208 7.09 12.81 13.52
C ASN A 208 8.41 13.11 12.79
N PHE A 209 8.36 13.85 11.67
CA PHE A 209 9.54 14.43 11.03
C PHE A 209 9.37 15.94 10.83
#